data_AF-A0A8H5IWM9-F1
#
_entry.id   AF-A0A8H5IWM9-F1
#
_cell.length_a   1.000
_cell.length_b   1.000
_cell.length_c   1.000
_cell.angle_alpha   90.00
_cell.angle_beta   90.00
_cell.angle_gamma   90.00
#
_symmetry.space_group_name_H-M   'P 1'
#
loop_
_entity.id
_entity.type
_entity.pdbx_description
1 polymer ?
#
loop_
_entity_poly.entity_id
_entity_poly.type
_entity_poly.pdbx_seq_one_letter_code
_entity_poly.pdbx_strand_id
1 'polypeptide(L)'
;MHLDHKIPWTLIASHFTLAPAEQDGNYSLAALGSPEQQAVISHFNRVFLTTIREFSDTETTKIDSASANGKLFSDEVLYFAERHFGLEPHEDNSALHNPLKSSHQDLEYWKRRAKDPDSDYEPCYTTADANLADAAKMLVTVAATADDKTTRCDALSVLVRLAKEVPLSNLRGLHWGHAFGLDLVASVALQMYIYLNLIEAVESRAAERVSLLSVDNFLSFLSNHALENYDFPAQNIPHRAFWHSLGVNESWVADRRKGTLEGDMVVIDPLADGLDEVQQKAREELKKYLKHCFAILYVYDVVLRNTVGLERADEHWQYELTWVFGWL
;
A
#
# COMPACT_ATOMS: atom_id res chain seq x y z
N MET A 1 -12.41 0.42 13.21
CA MET A 1 -10.98 0.79 13.09
C MET A 1 -10.11 -0.43 13.38
N HIS A 2 -9.04 -0.61 12.60
CA HIS A 2 -8.04 -1.66 12.82
C HIS A 2 -7.00 -1.19 13.86
N LEU A 3 -6.60 -2.09 14.77
CA LEU A 3 -5.64 -1.83 15.86
C LEU A 3 -6.01 -0.62 16.75
N ASP A 4 -7.29 -0.41 17.00
CA ASP A 4 -7.86 0.64 17.86
C ASP A 4 -7.31 0.65 19.31
N HIS A 5 -6.92 -0.51 19.82
CA HIS A 5 -6.31 -0.67 21.13
C HIS A 5 -4.80 -0.34 21.17
N LYS A 6 -4.13 -0.20 20.01
CA LYS A 6 -2.69 0.13 19.92
C LYS A 6 -2.43 1.51 19.32
N ILE A 7 -3.17 1.88 18.28
CA ILE A 7 -2.98 3.13 17.55
C ILE A 7 -3.97 4.17 18.10
N PRO A 8 -3.52 5.39 18.47
CA PRO A 8 -4.37 6.34 19.17
C PRO A 8 -5.29 7.12 18.21
N TRP A 9 -6.17 6.40 17.49
CA TRP A 9 -7.08 6.95 16.49
C TRP A 9 -8.00 8.03 17.06
N THR A 10 -8.59 7.80 18.23
CA THR A 10 -9.49 8.77 18.88
C THR A 10 -8.78 10.07 19.23
N LEU A 11 -7.50 9.98 19.63
CA LEU A 11 -6.70 11.15 19.97
C LEU A 11 -6.34 11.96 18.73
N ILE A 12 -5.91 11.32 17.64
CA ILE A 12 -5.60 12.07 16.41
C ILE A 12 -6.86 12.64 15.78
N ALA A 13 -7.97 11.89 15.79
CA ALA A 13 -9.24 12.31 15.20
C ALA A 13 -9.78 13.61 15.82
N SER A 14 -9.48 13.92 17.09
CA SER A 14 -9.93 15.17 17.72
C SER A 14 -9.36 16.44 17.11
N HIS A 15 -8.38 16.32 16.22
CA HIS A 15 -7.78 17.44 15.49
C HIS A 15 -8.25 17.54 14.03
N PHE A 16 -9.20 16.70 13.62
CA PHE A 16 -9.75 16.69 12.26
C PHE A 16 -11.28 16.75 12.30
N THR A 17 -11.86 17.26 11.22
CA THR A 17 -13.30 17.30 10.99
C THR A 17 -13.61 17.01 9.53
N LEU A 18 -14.84 16.58 9.26
CA LEU A 18 -15.39 16.54 7.91
C LEU A 18 -16.20 17.82 7.69
N ALA A 19 -15.66 18.74 6.92
CA ALA A 19 -16.28 20.02 6.61
C ALA A 19 -16.84 19.98 5.18
N PRO A 20 -17.98 20.64 4.88
CA PRO A 20 -18.44 20.79 3.51
C PRO A 20 -17.36 21.41 2.62
N ALA A 21 -17.11 20.81 1.47
CA ALA A 21 -16.20 21.33 0.46
C ALA A 21 -16.86 22.46 -0.36
N GLU A 22 -16.05 23.23 -1.09
CA GLU A 22 -16.57 24.30 -1.98
C GLU A 22 -17.48 23.78 -3.11
N GLN A 23 -17.36 22.49 -3.46
CA GLN A 23 -18.26 21.82 -4.38
C GLN A 23 -19.49 21.26 -3.64
N ASP A 24 -20.68 21.66 -4.08
CA ASP A 24 -21.96 21.25 -3.50
C ASP A 24 -22.05 19.73 -3.31
N GLY A 25 -22.24 19.30 -2.06
CA GLY A 25 -22.49 17.90 -1.68
C GLY A 25 -21.25 17.04 -1.41
N ASN A 26 -20.04 17.61 -1.44
CA ASN A 26 -18.80 16.93 -1.03
C ASN A 26 -18.31 17.43 0.33
N TYR A 27 -17.47 16.64 0.98
CA TYR A 27 -16.82 16.97 2.25
C TYR A 27 -15.30 16.88 2.11
N SER A 28 -14.57 17.65 2.89
CA SER A 28 -13.12 17.56 3.03
C SER A 28 -12.78 17.10 4.44
N LEU A 29 -11.85 16.15 4.54
CA LEU A 29 -11.20 15.84 5.80
C LEU A 29 -10.19 16.95 6.06
N ALA A 30 -10.47 17.80 7.03
CA ALA A 30 -9.71 19.01 7.27
C ALA A 30 -9.14 19.05 8.69
N ALA A 31 -7.88 19.47 8.80
CA ALA A 31 -7.26 19.86 10.04
C ALA A 31 -8.00 21.03 10.73
N LEU A 32 -8.22 20.92 12.04
CA LEU A 32 -8.79 22.01 12.85
C LEU A 32 -7.78 23.12 13.17
N GLY A 33 -6.48 22.86 13.01
CA GLY A 33 -5.42 23.84 13.24
C GLY A 33 -5.22 24.19 14.73
N SER A 34 -5.51 23.24 15.63
CA SER A 34 -5.34 23.51 17.07
C SER A 34 -3.84 23.63 17.44
N PRO A 35 -3.49 24.40 18.48
CA PRO A 35 -2.08 24.58 18.89
C PRO A 35 -1.35 23.27 19.19
N GLU A 36 -2.07 22.26 19.69
CA GLU A 36 -1.54 20.96 20.08
C GLU A 36 -1.45 19.96 18.93
N GLN A 37 -2.03 20.27 17.75
CA GLN A 37 -2.18 19.31 16.66
C GLN A 37 -0.85 18.70 16.22
N GLN A 38 0.21 19.50 16.09
CA GLN A 38 1.53 19.01 15.70
C GLN A 38 2.16 18.08 16.75
N ALA A 39 1.94 18.36 18.03
CA ALA A 39 2.40 17.49 19.10
C ALA A 39 1.66 16.15 19.11
N VAL A 40 0.35 16.18 18.81
CA VAL A 40 -0.47 14.97 18.69
C VAL A 40 -0.11 14.14 17.46
N ILE A 41 0.12 14.77 16.30
CA ILE A 41 0.63 14.09 15.10
C ILE A 41 1.98 13.42 15.40
N SER A 42 2.91 14.14 16.05
CA SER A 42 4.22 13.58 16.42
C SER A 42 4.09 12.37 17.36
N HIS A 43 3.19 12.45 18.34
CA HIS A 43 2.89 11.32 19.23
C HIS A 43 2.30 10.14 18.47
N PHE A 44 1.31 10.40 17.61
CA PHE A 44 0.67 9.39 16.76
C PHE A 44 1.71 8.68 15.88
N ASN A 45 2.55 9.44 15.16
CA ASN A 45 3.60 8.90 14.29
C ASN A 45 4.57 7.99 15.05
N ARG A 46 4.98 8.38 16.25
CA ARG A 46 5.87 7.55 17.09
C ARG A 46 5.20 6.23 17.49
N VAL A 47 3.94 6.26 17.93
CA VAL A 47 3.21 5.04 18.32
C VAL A 47 2.95 4.15 17.10
N PHE A 48 2.60 4.74 15.96
CA PHE A 48 2.37 4.03 14.70
C PHE A 48 3.64 3.32 14.22
N LEU A 49 4.77 4.02 14.18
CA LEU A 49 6.07 3.44 13.82
C LEU A 49 6.50 2.33 14.80
N THR A 50 6.27 2.54 16.10
CA THR A 50 6.56 1.50 17.11
C THR A 50 5.73 0.25 16.84
N THR A 51 4.46 0.43 16.46
CA THR A 51 3.56 -0.69 16.12
C THR A 51 4.03 -1.40 14.84
N ILE A 52 4.46 -0.68 13.79
CA ILE A 52 5.07 -1.30 12.59
C ILE A 52 6.26 -2.18 13.00
N ARG A 53 7.15 -1.66 13.86
CA ARG A 53 8.35 -2.38 14.32
C ARG A 53 8.05 -3.65 15.08
N GLU A 54 7.09 -3.62 16.00
CA GLU A 54 6.68 -4.83 16.74
C GLU A 54 6.27 -5.97 15.80
N PHE A 55 5.52 -5.64 14.75
CA PHE A 55 5.08 -6.63 13.76
C PHE A 55 6.22 -7.03 12.82
N SER A 56 7.07 -6.09 12.39
CA SER A 56 8.19 -6.40 11.48
C SER A 56 9.28 -7.23 12.16
N ASP A 57 9.56 -6.99 13.44
CA ASP A 57 10.45 -7.83 14.25
C ASP A 57 9.86 -9.24 14.43
N THR A 58 8.55 -9.35 14.61
CA THR A 58 7.86 -10.65 14.63
C THR A 58 7.97 -11.38 13.29
N GLU A 59 7.76 -10.69 12.16
CA GLU A 59 7.91 -11.29 10.82
C GLU A 59 9.35 -11.73 10.55
N THR A 60 10.34 -10.99 11.03
CA THR A 60 11.76 -11.31 10.83
C THR A 60 12.11 -12.69 11.41
N THR A 61 11.41 -13.14 12.45
CA THR A 61 11.61 -14.49 13.04
C THR A 61 11.16 -15.64 12.13
N LYS A 62 10.42 -15.35 11.05
CA LYS A 62 9.82 -16.34 10.14
C LYS A 62 10.61 -16.52 8.84
N ILE A 63 11.76 -15.87 8.71
CA ILE A 63 12.63 -15.95 7.54
C ILE A 63 13.43 -17.25 7.61
N ASP A 64 13.18 -18.15 6.67
CA ASP A 64 13.95 -19.39 6.53
C ASP A 64 15.08 -19.18 5.50
N SER A 65 16.26 -19.73 5.79
CA SER A 65 17.49 -19.43 5.06
C SER A 65 17.75 -20.30 3.82
N ALA A 66 16.82 -21.17 3.41
CA ALA A 66 17.05 -22.14 2.35
C ALA A 66 15.97 -22.14 1.27
N SER A 67 16.34 -21.73 0.05
CA SER A 67 15.61 -22.15 -1.15
C SER A 67 16.00 -23.61 -1.47
N ALA A 68 15.01 -24.51 -1.47
CA ALA A 68 15.24 -25.94 -1.62
C ALA A 68 15.57 -26.38 -3.06
N ASN A 69 15.31 -25.55 -4.08
CA ASN A 69 15.22 -26.02 -5.48
C ASN A 69 15.91 -25.11 -6.51
N GLY A 70 16.86 -24.25 -6.11
CA GLY A 70 17.63 -23.40 -7.03
C GLY A 70 16.87 -22.19 -7.61
N LYS A 71 15.52 -22.20 -7.60
CA LYS A 71 14.68 -21.02 -7.86
C LYS A 71 14.73 -20.06 -6.67
N LEU A 72 14.64 -18.76 -6.92
CA LEU A 72 14.60 -17.75 -5.88
C LEU A 72 13.33 -17.88 -5.03
N PHE A 73 12.16 -18.04 -5.66
CA PHE A 73 10.85 -18.33 -5.02
C PHE A 73 10.10 -19.44 -5.76
N SER A 74 9.10 -20.03 -5.11
CA SER A 74 8.23 -21.07 -5.66
C SER A 74 7.30 -20.60 -6.78
N ASP A 75 6.72 -21.55 -7.51
CA ASP A 75 5.69 -21.25 -8.52
C ASP A 75 4.37 -20.77 -7.87
N GLU A 76 4.15 -21.09 -6.59
CA GLU A 76 3.00 -20.57 -5.83
C GLU A 76 3.08 -19.05 -5.68
N VAL A 77 4.27 -18.51 -5.37
CA VAL A 77 4.53 -17.06 -5.35
C VAL A 77 4.42 -16.47 -6.75
N LEU A 78 4.96 -17.15 -7.77
CA LEU A 78 4.93 -16.68 -9.16
C LEU A 78 3.49 -16.43 -9.65
N TYR A 79 2.59 -17.39 -9.45
CA TYR A 79 1.21 -17.33 -9.92
C TYR A 79 0.23 -16.81 -8.85
N PHE A 80 0.73 -16.21 -7.77
CA PHE A 80 -0.13 -15.71 -6.70
C PHE A 80 -1.07 -14.60 -7.22
N ALA A 81 -0.52 -13.61 -7.93
CA ALA A 81 -1.30 -12.44 -8.36
C ALA A 81 -2.42 -12.80 -9.35
N GLU A 82 -2.15 -13.73 -10.28
CA GLU A 82 -3.14 -14.25 -11.22
C GLU A 82 -4.32 -14.91 -10.49
N ARG A 83 -4.03 -15.72 -9.46
CA ARG A 83 -5.07 -16.45 -8.71
C ARG A 83 -5.81 -15.58 -7.69
N HIS A 84 -5.08 -14.73 -6.98
CA HIS A 84 -5.61 -13.97 -5.86
C HIS A 84 -6.28 -12.66 -6.28
N PHE A 85 -5.73 -11.99 -7.30
CA PHE A 85 -6.26 -10.72 -7.81
C PHE A 85 -6.94 -10.85 -9.18
N GLY A 86 -6.94 -12.05 -9.79
CA GLY A 86 -7.57 -12.28 -11.09
C GLY A 86 -6.82 -11.65 -12.27
N LEU A 87 -5.50 -11.46 -12.13
CA LEU A 87 -4.68 -10.85 -13.18
C LEU A 87 -4.42 -11.81 -14.34
N GLU A 88 -4.17 -11.25 -15.51
CA GLU A 88 -3.66 -12.00 -16.66
C GLU A 88 -2.17 -12.35 -16.48
N PRO A 89 -1.66 -13.38 -17.20
CA PRO A 89 -0.23 -13.71 -17.19
C PRO A 89 0.64 -12.50 -17.58
N HIS A 90 1.90 -12.50 -17.16
CA HIS A 90 2.81 -11.38 -17.46
C HIS A 90 2.95 -11.13 -18.98
N GLU A 91 2.50 -9.97 -19.42
CA GLU A 91 2.68 -9.46 -20.79
C GLU A 91 3.34 -8.07 -20.77
N ASP A 92 2.81 -7.15 -19.96
CA ASP A 92 3.34 -5.80 -19.77
C ASP A 92 3.44 -5.41 -18.28
N ASN A 93 3.80 -4.15 -18.01
CA ASN A 93 3.86 -3.60 -16.65
C ASN A 93 2.64 -2.70 -16.39
N SER A 94 1.45 -3.30 -16.40
CA SER A 94 0.18 -2.69 -16.01
C SER A 94 -0.42 -3.38 -14.78
N ALA A 95 -1.46 -2.77 -14.21
CA ALA A 95 -2.18 -3.31 -13.07
C ALA A 95 -3.10 -4.49 -13.43
N LEU A 96 -3.15 -4.89 -14.70
CA LEU A 96 -3.98 -5.99 -15.21
C LEU A 96 -3.17 -7.28 -15.43
N HIS A 97 -1.86 -7.18 -15.54
CA HIS A 97 -0.96 -8.31 -15.76
C HIS A 97 -0.13 -8.61 -14.52
N ASN A 98 0.25 -9.88 -14.36
CA ASN A 98 1.12 -10.30 -13.28
C ASN A 98 2.49 -9.59 -13.34
N PRO A 99 2.93 -8.87 -12.29
CA PRO A 99 4.25 -8.24 -12.27
C PRO A 99 5.41 -9.25 -12.19
N LEU A 100 5.11 -10.50 -11.82
CA LEU A 100 6.09 -11.57 -11.72
C LEU A 100 6.10 -12.42 -13.00
N LYS A 101 7.32 -12.78 -13.43
CA LYS A 101 7.56 -13.74 -14.50
C LYS A 101 8.67 -14.72 -14.11
N SER A 102 8.78 -15.81 -14.85
CA SER A 102 9.74 -16.89 -14.58
C SER A 102 11.19 -16.41 -14.45
N SER A 103 11.63 -15.40 -15.20
CA SER A 103 13.00 -14.86 -15.06
C SER A 103 13.27 -14.22 -13.69
N HIS A 104 12.24 -13.74 -12.99
CA HIS A 104 12.39 -13.19 -11.64
C HIS A 104 12.72 -14.29 -10.61
N GLN A 105 12.49 -15.57 -10.92
CA GLN A 105 12.91 -16.70 -10.09
C GLN A 105 14.42 -17.00 -10.21
N ASP A 106 15.17 -16.35 -11.11
CA ASP A 106 16.62 -16.52 -11.23
C ASP A 106 17.34 -15.37 -10.52
N LEU A 107 18.06 -15.66 -9.44
CA LEU A 107 18.86 -14.65 -8.72
C LEU A 107 19.95 -14.02 -9.61
N GLU A 108 20.54 -14.79 -10.52
CA GLU A 108 21.57 -14.28 -11.44
C GLU A 108 20.97 -13.37 -12.52
N TYR A 109 19.65 -13.44 -12.77
CA TYR A 109 18.95 -12.44 -13.56
C TYR A 109 18.95 -11.09 -12.85
N TRP A 110 18.58 -11.04 -11.56
CA TRP A 110 18.63 -9.79 -10.77
C TRP A 110 20.04 -9.20 -10.74
N LYS A 111 21.06 -10.01 -10.44
CA LYS A 111 22.46 -9.56 -10.40
C LYS A 111 22.94 -9.02 -11.75
N ARG A 112 22.63 -9.69 -12.87
CA ARG A 112 22.98 -9.21 -14.22
C ARG A 112 22.29 -7.90 -14.56
N ARG A 113 21.04 -7.71 -14.14
CA ARG A 113 20.31 -6.47 -14.40
C ARG A 113 20.94 -5.27 -13.67
N ALA A 114 21.49 -5.49 -12.47
CA ALA A 114 22.20 -4.45 -11.75
C ALA A 114 23.60 -4.14 -12.31
N LYS A 115 24.17 -5.00 -13.16
CA LYS A 115 25.56 -4.90 -13.61
C LYS A 115 25.64 -4.71 -15.11
N ASP A 116 26.09 -3.54 -15.53
CA ASP A 116 26.54 -3.33 -16.91
C ASP A 116 27.86 -4.10 -17.12
N PRO A 117 27.92 -5.07 -18.07
CA PRO A 117 29.12 -5.86 -18.32
C PRO A 117 30.33 -5.01 -18.72
N ASP A 118 30.10 -3.84 -19.32
CA ASP A 118 31.15 -2.97 -19.85
C ASP A 118 31.51 -1.83 -18.88
N SER A 119 30.92 -1.83 -17.68
CA SER A 119 31.11 -0.79 -16.67
C SER A 119 31.90 -1.26 -15.47
N ASP A 120 32.90 -0.48 -15.07
CA ASP A 120 33.65 -0.67 -13.82
C ASP A 120 32.92 -0.07 -12.59
N TYR A 121 31.73 0.52 -12.76
CA TYR A 121 30.95 1.08 -11.65
C TYR A 121 30.33 -0.03 -10.78
N GLU A 122 30.02 0.32 -9.53
CA GLU A 122 29.29 -0.57 -8.62
C GLU A 122 27.92 -0.94 -9.23
N PRO A 123 27.44 -2.20 -9.04
CA PRO A 123 26.13 -2.60 -9.50
C PRO A 123 25.04 -1.65 -9.01
N CYS A 124 24.17 -1.22 -9.91
CA CYS A 124 23.12 -0.25 -9.64
C CYS A 124 21.90 -0.52 -10.52
N TYR A 125 20.71 -0.32 -9.97
CA TYR A 125 19.48 -0.26 -10.76
C TYR A 125 19.11 1.17 -11.11
N THR A 126 18.44 1.34 -12.25
CA THR A 126 17.95 2.65 -12.70
C THR A 126 16.47 2.59 -13.08
N THR A 127 15.94 3.67 -13.64
CA THR A 127 14.57 3.68 -14.19
C THR A 127 14.38 2.65 -15.32
N ALA A 128 15.46 2.19 -15.98
CA ALA A 128 15.40 1.09 -16.96
C ALA A 128 15.04 -0.27 -16.33
N ASP A 129 15.10 -0.38 -15.00
CA ASP A 129 14.79 -1.59 -14.22
C ASP A 129 13.48 -1.46 -13.43
N ALA A 130 12.60 -0.54 -13.84
CA ALA A 130 11.31 -0.33 -13.18
C ALA A 130 10.43 -1.60 -13.09
N ASN A 131 10.58 -2.55 -14.03
CA ASN A 131 9.91 -3.86 -13.96
C ASN A 131 10.37 -4.68 -12.73
N LEU A 132 11.61 -4.50 -12.26
CA LEU A 132 12.11 -5.13 -11.04
C LEU A 132 11.54 -4.47 -9.79
N ALA A 133 11.26 -3.15 -9.84
CA ALA A 133 10.54 -2.48 -8.77
C ALA A 133 9.12 -3.07 -8.67
N ASP A 134 8.42 -3.25 -9.78
CA ASP A 134 7.10 -3.91 -9.83
C ASP A 134 7.11 -5.34 -9.31
N ALA A 135 8.11 -6.12 -9.70
CA ALA A 135 8.31 -7.47 -9.17
C ALA A 135 8.52 -7.45 -7.65
N ALA A 136 9.35 -6.55 -7.13
CA ALA A 136 9.60 -6.41 -5.69
C ALA A 136 8.35 -5.92 -4.93
N LYS A 137 7.57 -4.99 -5.49
CA LYS A 137 6.28 -4.54 -4.92
C LYS A 137 5.29 -5.69 -4.84
N MET A 138 5.22 -6.54 -5.87
CA MET A 138 4.38 -7.73 -5.83
C MET A 138 4.87 -8.75 -4.81
N LEU A 139 6.18 -9.01 -4.69
CA LEU A 139 6.72 -9.87 -3.63
C LEU A 139 6.36 -9.38 -2.22
N VAL A 140 6.43 -8.06 -1.97
CA VAL A 140 5.97 -7.45 -0.70
C VAL A 140 4.48 -7.74 -0.49
N THR A 141 3.67 -7.56 -1.53
CA THR A 141 2.23 -7.81 -1.50
C THR A 141 1.92 -9.28 -1.20
N VAL A 142 2.62 -10.22 -1.84
CA VAL A 142 2.47 -11.67 -1.59
C VAL A 142 2.82 -12.01 -0.14
N ALA A 143 3.96 -11.53 0.35
CA ALA A 143 4.39 -11.74 1.73
C ALA A 143 3.40 -11.19 2.76
N ALA A 144 2.71 -10.08 2.43
CA ALA A 144 1.72 -9.44 3.30
C ALA A 144 0.32 -10.09 3.24
N THR A 145 -0.08 -10.64 2.10
CA THR A 145 -1.51 -10.94 1.82
C THR A 145 -1.83 -12.40 1.54
N ALA A 146 -0.84 -13.26 1.27
CA ALA A 146 -1.11 -14.66 1.04
C ALA A 146 -1.74 -15.35 2.27
N ASP A 147 -2.79 -16.13 2.06
CA ASP A 147 -3.55 -16.75 3.15
C ASP A 147 -2.72 -17.85 3.86
N ASP A 148 -1.87 -18.57 3.12
CA ASP A 148 -1.04 -19.63 3.66
C ASP A 148 0.32 -19.13 4.16
N LYS A 149 0.86 -19.81 5.18
CA LYS A 149 2.13 -19.42 5.79
C LYS A 149 3.33 -19.65 4.85
N THR A 150 3.29 -20.70 4.04
CA THR A 150 4.41 -21.12 3.20
C THR A 150 4.71 -20.08 2.14
N THR A 151 3.70 -19.64 1.39
CA THR A 151 3.82 -18.61 0.34
C THR A 151 4.29 -17.28 0.92
N ARG A 152 3.77 -16.88 2.10
CA ARG A 152 4.21 -15.65 2.78
C ARG A 152 5.69 -15.71 3.17
N CYS A 153 6.10 -16.78 3.85
CA CYS A 153 7.48 -16.97 4.27
C CYS A 153 8.44 -17.08 3.09
N ASP A 154 8.04 -17.73 1.99
CA ASP A 154 8.81 -17.83 0.76
C ASP A 154 9.08 -16.43 0.17
N ALA A 155 8.02 -15.64 -0.08
CA ALA A 155 8.14 -14.29 -0.60
C ALA A 155 8.97 -13.35 0.31
N LEU A 156 8.76 -13.42 1.64
CA LEU A 156 9.53 -12.63 2.60
C LEU A 156 11.02 -13.00 2.60
N SER A 157 11.33 -14.30 2.57
CA SER A 157 12.70 -14.79 2.55
C SER A 157 13.43 -14.36 1.27
N VAL A 158 12.72 -14.34 0.13
CA VAL A 158 13.24 -13.79 -1.12
C VAL A 158 13.57 -12.32 -1.01
N LEU A 159 12.67 -11.49 -0.47
CA LEU A 159 12.92 -10.06 -0.34
C LEU A 159 14.17 -9.78 0.51
N VAL A 160 14.33 -10.52 1.61
CA VAL A 160 15.50 -10.41 2.51
C VAL A 160 16.78 -10.90 1.82
N ARG A 161 16.69 -11.95 1.01
CA ARG A 161 17.82 -12.43 0.21
C ARG A 161 18.22 -11.42 -0.86
N LEU A 162 17.26 -10.87 -1.60
CA LEU A 162 17.51 -9.82 -2.60
C LEU A 162 18.14 -8.59 -1.95
N ALA A 163 17.65 -8.17 -0.79
CA ALA A 163 18.22 -7.03 -0.05
C ALA A 163 19.72 -7.20 0.29
N LYS A 164 20.21 -8.44 0.39
CA LYS A 164 21.62 -8.77 0.69
C LYS A 164 22.48 -9.00 -0.55
N GLU A 165 21.87 -9.45 -1.65
CA GLU A 165 22.61 -9.93 -2.83
C GLU A 165 22.57 -8.97 -4.02
N VAL A 166 21.64 -8.01 -4.04
CA VAL A 166 21.51 -6.99 -5.10
C VAL A 166 21.24 -5.62 -4.47
N PRO A 167 21.49 -4.50 -5.19
CA PRO A 167 21.32 -3.17 -4.62
C PRO A 167 19.83 -2.75 -4.65
N LEU A 168 18.99 -3.49 -3.93
CA LEU A 168 17.54 -3.33 -3.93
C LEU A 168 17.10 -1.92 -3.49
N SER A 169 17.93 -1.23 -2.71
CA SER A 169 17.72 0.17 -2.33
C SER A 169 17.68 1.12 -3.53
N ASN A 170 18.31 0.80 -4.67
CA ASN A 170 18.23 1.62 -5.89
C ASN A 170 16.87 1.55 -6.58
N LEU A 171 16.05 0.55 -6.29
CA LEU A 171 14.69 0.48 -6.81
C LEU A 171 13.72 1.41 -6.06
N ARG A 172 14.17 2.05 -4.97
CA ARG A 172 13.40 3.06 -4.24
C ARG A 172 13.52 4.41 -4.94
N GLY A 173 12.45 5.21 -4.89
CA GLY A 173 12.43 6.58 -5.40
C GLY A 173 12.59 6.68 -6.92
N LEU A 174 12.36 5.59 -7.67
CA LEU A 174 12.40 5.63 -9.13
C LEU A 174 11.23 6.47 -9.66
N HIS A 175 11.54 7.40 -10.58
CA HIS A 175 10.56 8.26 -11.23
C HIS A 175 11.02 8.78 -12.60
N TRP A 176 10.06 9.09 -13.48
CA TRP A 176 10.26 9.78 -14.76
C TRP A 176 9.01 10.56 -15.14
N GLY A 177 8.75 11.66 -14.42
CA GLY A 177 7.49 12.41 -14.50
C GLY A 177 6.43 11.91 -13.53
N HIS A 178 6.25 10.59 -13.40
CA HIS A 178 5.51 9.95 -12.32
C HIS A 178 6.43 8.98 -11.53
N ALA A 179 6.10 8.71 -10.28
CA ALA A 179 6.87 7.81 -9.41
C ALA A 179 6.38 6.36 -9.58
N PHE A 180 7.31 5.41 -9.52
CA PHE A 180 7.04 3.97 -9.61
C PHE A 180 8.02 3.11 -8.78
N GLY A 181 8.80 3.75 -7.90
CA GLY A 181 9.75 3.08 -7.02
C GLY A 181 9.11 2.06 -6.07
N LEU A 182 9.95 1.16 -5.54
CA LEU A 182 9.57 0.10 -4.61
C LEU A 182 8.87 0.64 -3.34
N ASP A 183 9.28 1.81 -2.86
CA ASP A 183 8.71 2.50 -1.70
C ASP A 183 7.23 2.84 -1.83
N LEU A 184 6.71 2.97 -3.06
CA LEU A 184 5.30 3.28 -3.27
C LEU A 184 4.34 2.20 -2.78
N VAL A 185 4.76 0.92 -2.71
CA VAL A 185 3.90 -0.14 -2.15
C VAL A 185 3.51 0.16 -0.71
N ALA A 186 4.46 0.68 0.09
CA ALA A 186 4.20 1.07 1.46
C ALA A 186 3.54 2.45 1.54
N SER A 187 3.95 3.42 0.70
CA SER A 187 3.38 4.77 0.74
C SER A 187 1.88 4.79 0.41
N VAL A 188 1.45 4.08 -0.64
CA VAL A 188 0.03 4.00 -1.02
C VAL A 188 -0.77 3.22 0.03
N ALA A 189 -0.23 2.09 0.53
CA ALA A 189 -0.87 1.32 1.60
C ALA A 189 -1.01 2.13 2.91
N LEU A 190 0.00 2.94 3.27
CA LEU A 190 0.00 3.78 4.46
C LEU A 190 -1.08 4.85 4.36
N GLN A 191 -1.11 5.60 3.26
CA GLN A 191 -2.09 6.65 3.03
C GLN A 191 -3.50 6.07 3.05
N MET A 192 -3.75 4.98 2.32
CA MET A 192 -5.03 4.28 2.33
C MET A 192 -5.46 3.85 3.74
N TYR A 193 -4.53 3.26 4.51
CA TYR A 193 -4.78 2.81 5.87
C TYR A 193 -5.11 3.97 6.81
N ILE A 194 -4.38 5.09 6.72
CA ILE A 194 -4.63 6.28 7.53
C ILE A 194 -5.95 6.94 7.13
N TYR A 195 -6.22 7.17 5.84
CA TYR A 195 -7.48 7.76 5.37
C TYR A 195 -8.69 7.01 5.92
N LEU A 196 -8.74 5.69 5.73
CA LEU A 196 -9.90 4.89 6.12
C LEU A 196 -10.13 4.87 7.64
N ASN A 197 -9.08 4.64 8.43
CA ASN A 197 -9.22 4.61 9.88
C ASN A 197 -9.49 6.01 10.46
N LEU A 198 -8.87 7.07 9.91
CA LEU A 198 -9.07 8.43 10.40
C LEU A 198 -10.46 8.96 10.05
N ILE A 199 -10.94 8.72 8.82
CA ILE A 199 -12.31 9.08 8.42
C ILE A 199 -13.31 8.34 9.31
N GLU A 200 -13.15 7.04 9.52
CA GLU A 200 -14.01 6.27 10.44
C GLU A 200 -13.98 6.85 11.87
N ALA A 201 -12.79 7.23 12.37
CA ALA A 201 -12.62 7.79 13.70
C ALA A 201 -13.31 9.17 13.84
N VAL A 202 -13.17 10.04 12.84
CA VAL A 202 -13.81 11.36 12.81
C VAL A 202 -15.32 11.20 12.69
N GLU A 203 -15.80 10.36 11.78
CA GLU A 203 -17.21 10.04 11.58
C GLU A 203 -17.87 9.49 12.83
N SER A 204 -17.18 8.63 13.60
CA SER A 204 -17.72 8.06 14.84
C SER A 204 -18.05 9.11 15.91
N ARG A 205 -17.53 10.32 15.77
CA ARG A 205 -17.69 11.45 16.68
C ARG A 205 -18.62 12.55 16.13
N ALA A 206 -18.96 12.47 14.84
CA ALA A 206 -19.81 13.46 14.19
C ALA A 206 -21.28 13.28 14.60
N ALA A 207 -22.04 14.38 14.62
CA ALA A 207 -23.48 14.34 14.88
C ALA A 207 -24.28 13.82 13.68
N GLU A 208 -23.76 14.06 12.47
CA GLU A 208 -24.31 13.62 11.20
C GLU A 208 -23.30 12.73 10.50
N ARG A 209 -23.80 11.70 9.81
CA ARG A 209 -22.96 10.77 9.04
C ARG A 209 -22.61 11.35 7.69
N VAL A 210 -21.34 11.30 7.34
CA VAL A 210 -20.82 11.60 6.01
C VAL A 210 -20.37 10.30 5.35
N SER A 211 -20.85 10.06 4.13
CA SER A 211 -20.39 8.92 3.34
C SER A 211 -18.89 9.06 3.04
N LEU A 212 -18.12 7.99 3.19
CA LEU A 212 -16.71 7.94 2.81
C LEU A 212 -16.52 8.36 1.35
N LEU A 213 -17.46 7.93 0.50
CA LEU A 213 -17.50 8.19 -0.94
C LEU A 213 -17.96 9.61 -1.31
N SER A 214 -18.07 10.50 -0.32
CA SER A 214 -18.27 11.95 -0.50
C SER A 214 -17.07 12.79 -0.01
N VAL A 215 -16.02 12.15 0.52
CA VAL A 215 -14.83 12.83 1.03
C VAL A 215 -13.86 13.12 -0.13
N ASP A 216 -13.74 14.38 -0.56
CA ASP A 216 -13.00 14.76 -1.77
C ASP A 216 -11.50 14.45 -1.68
N ASN A 217 -10.84 14.69 -0.54
CA ASN A 217 -9.42 14.33 -0.36
C ASN A 217 -9.19 12.82 -0.58
N PHE A 218 -10.13 12.00 -0.11
CA PHE A 218 -10.08 10.55 -0.27
C PHE A 218 -10.37 10.12 -1.72
N LEU A 219 -11.41 10.69 -2.35
CA LEU A 219 -11.70 10.44 -3.77
C LEU A 219 -10.56 10.90 -4.69
N SER A 220 -9.93 12.03 -4.37
CA SER A 220 -8.76 12.54 -5.06
C SER A 220 -7.58 11.57 -4.93
N PHE A 221 -7.35 11.03 -3.74
CA PHE A 221 -6.31 10.02 -3.52
C PHE A 221 -6.60 8.71 -4.29
N LEU A 222 -7.85 8.24 -4.30
CA LEU A 222 -8.24 7.09 -5.12
C LEU A 222 -7.95 7.33 -6.61
N SER A 223 -8.39 8.48 -7.13
CA SER A 223 -8.30 8.86 -8.54
C SER A 223 -6.89 9.16 -9.03
N ASN A 224 -5.99 9.64 -8.17
CA ASN A 224 -4.65 10.09 -8.58
C ASN A 224 -3.55 9.10 -8.18
N HIS A 225 -3.88 8.10 -7.36
CA HIS A 225 -2.89 7.18 -6.82
C HIS A 225 -3.44 5.76 -6.80
N ALA A 226 -4.30 5.44 -5.83
CA ALA A 226 -4.56 4.04 -5.46
C ALA A 226 -5.29 3.20 -6.52
N LEU A 227 -6.06 3.83 -7.41
CA LEU A 227 -6.77 3.13 -8.49
C LEU A 227 -6.11 3.28 -9.85
N GLU A 228 -5.04 4.05 -9.99
CA GLU A 228 -4.50 4.38 -11.31
C GLU A 228 -3.72 3.21 -11.93
N ASN A 229 -3.67 3.20 -13.27
CA ASN A 229 -2.92 2.22 -14.06
C ASN A 229 -1.75 2.92 -14.79
N TYR A 230 -0.84 3.52 -14.00
CA TYR A 230 0.39 4.15 -14.49
C TYR A 230 1.38 3.14 -15.06
N ASP A 231 2.52 3.61 -15.58
CA ASP A 231 3.63 2.72 -15.87
C ASP A 231 4.15 2.13 -14.56
N PHE A 232 4.28 0.80 -14.51
CA PHE A 232 4.73 0.05 -13.34
C PHE A 232 3.86 0.27 -12.07
N PRO A 233 2.56 -0.07 -12.10
CA PRO A 233 1.60 0.29 -11.07
C PRO A 233 1.39 -0.83 -10.03
N ALA A 234 2.33 -1.76 -9.83
CA ALA A 234 2.07 -2.95 -9.00
C ALA A 234 1.65 -2.63 -7.54
N GLN A 235 1.99 -1.45 -7.01
CA GLN A 235 1.48 -0.97 -5.71
C GLN A 235 -0.04 -0.85 -5.66
N ASN A 236 -0.69 -0.60 -6.80
CA ASN A 236 -2.13 -0.34 -6.88
C ASN A 236 -2.97 -1.61 -7.00
N ILE A 237 -2.37 -2.75 -7.38
CA ILE A 237 -3.08 -4.03 -7.58
C ILE A 237 -3.97 -4.43 -6.38
N PRO A 238 -3.47 -4.50 -5.13
CA PRO A 238 -4.31 -4.88 -3.99
C PRO A 238 -5.42 -3.85 -3.70
N HIS A 239 -5.17 -2.57 -3.98
CA HIS A 239 -6.14 -1.49 -3.78
C HIS A 239 -7.26 -1.55 -4.81
N ARG A 240 -6.91 -1.73 -6.10
CA ARG A 240 -7.87 -1.94 -7.19
C ARG A 240 -8.75 -3.14 -6.92
N ALA A 241 -8.16 -4.28 -6.55
CA ALA A 241 -8.92 -5.50 -6.27
C ALA A 241 -10.01 -5.28 -5.20
N PHE A 242 -9.67 -4.58 -4.11
CA PHE A 242 -10.64 -4.26 -3.07
C PHE A 242 -11.72 -3.29 -3.56
N TRP A 243 -11.34 -2.12 -4.09
CA TRP A 243 -12.30 -1.07 -4.45
C TRP A 243 -13.17 -1.43 -5.64
N HIS A 244 -12.61 -2.11 -6.65
CA HIS A 244 -13.38 -2.61 -7.80
C HIS A 244 -14.45 -3.61 -7.37
N SER A 245 -14.17 -4.43 -6.34
CA SER A 245 -15.17 -5.36 -5.79
C SER A 245 -16.38 -4.66 -5.16
N LEU A 246 -16.23 -3.38 -4.79
CA LEU A 246 -17.29 -2.52 -4.26
C LEU A 246 -17.92 -1.60 -5.33
N GLY A 247 -17.54 -1.78 -6.60
CA GLY A 247 -17.99 -0.93 -7.72
C GLY A 247 -17.24 0.41 -7.84
N VAL A 248 -16.26 0.69 -6.98
CA VAL A 248 -15.47 1.92 -7.01
C VAL A 248 -14.28 1.72 -7.94
N ASN A 249 -14.37 2.25 -9.17
CA ASN A 249 -13.30 2.24 -10.16
C ASN A 249 -12.94 3.68 -10.62
N GLU A 250 -11.88 3.80 -11.41
CA GLU A 250 -11.32 5.06 -11.89
C GLU A 250 -12.36 5.92 -12.61
N SER A 251 -13.15 5.32 -13.51
CA SER A 251 -14.23 6.02 -14.21
C SER A 251 -15.31 6.52 -13.25
N TRP A 252 -15.72 5.68 -12.29
CA TRP A 252 -16.71 6.05 -11.30
C TRP A 252 -16.22 7.24 -10.44
N VAL A 253 -14.97 7.19 -9.97
CA VAL A 253 -14.39 8.29 -9.18
C VAL A 253 -14.30 9.57 -10.02
N ALA A 254 -13.84 9.47 -11.27
CA ALA A 254 -13.72 10.62 -12.16
C ALA A 254 -15.08 11.27 -12.44
N ASP A 255 -16.12 10.48 -12.72
CA ASP A 255 -17.47 10.98 -12.99
C ASP A 255 -18.13 11.53 -11.73
N ARG A 256 -17.92 10.88 -10.57
CA ARG A 256 -18.39 11.36 -9.26
C ARG A 256 -17.83 12.74 -8.96
N ARG A 257 -16.52 12.94 -9.16
CA ARG A 257 -15.83 14.21 -8.90
C ARG A 257 -16.20 15.32 -9.90
N LYS A 258 -16.57 14.96 -11.13
CA LYS A 258 -17.07 15.91 -12.15
C LYS A 258 -18.55 16.25 -12.00
N GLY A 259 -19.29 15.51 -11.16
CA GLY A 259 -20.74 15.64 -11.06
C GLY A 259 -21.48 15.12 -12.29
N THR A 260 -20.85 14.25 -13.08
CA THR A 260 -21.39 13.68 -14.34
C THR A 260 -21.84 12.23 -14.17
N LEU A 261 -21.98 11.75 -12.92
CA LEU A 261 -22.41 10.39 -12.65
C LEU A 261 -23.88 10.21 -13.09
N GLU A 262 -24.09 9.48 -14.19
CA GLU A 262 -25.42 9.18 -14.73
C GLU A 262 -25.89 7.78 -14.29
N GLY A 263 -27.08 7.70 -13.69
CA GLY A 263 -27.75 6.45 -13.34
C GLY A 263 -27.30 5.79 -12.02
N ASP A 264 -27.94 4.66 -11.71
CA ASP A 264 -27.67 3.87 -10.50
C ASP A 264 -26.49 2.91 -10.71
N MET A 265 -25.26 3.44 -10.69
CA MET A 265 -24.10 2.56 -10.52
C MET A 265 -24.13 1.98 -9.11
N VAL A 266 -24.19 0.64 -9.01
CA VAL A 266 -24.20 -0.06 -7.72
C VAL A 266 -22.81 0.05 -7.11
N VAL A 267 -22.66 1.00 -6.21
CA VAL A 267 -21.43 1.23 -5.43
C VAL A 267 -21.74 1.07 -3.95
N ILE A 268 -20.83 0.40 -3.24
CA ILE A 268 -20.97 0.11 -1.83
C ILE A 268 -19.96 0.94 -1.05
N ASP A 269 -20.46 1.81 -0.17
CA ASP A 269 -19.63 2.48 0.83
C ASP A 269 -19.41 1.50 2.01
N PRO A 270 -18.18 0.99 2.24
CA PRO A 270 -17.94 0.00 3.28
C PRO A 270 -18.02 0.57 4.70
N LEU A 271 -18.10 1.89 4.87
CA LEU A 271 -18.32 2.55 6.16
C LEU A 271 -19.81 2.88 6.42
N ALA A 272 -20.68 2.81 5.40
CA ALA A 272 -22.10 3.16 5.52
C ALA A 272 -22.87 2.26 6.50
N ASP A 273 -23.81 2.87 7.22
CA ASP A 273 -24.68 2.17 8.16
C ASP A 273 -25.67 1.26 7.39
N GLY A 274 -25.57 -0.04 7.63
CA GLY A 274 -26.42 -1.05 7.02
C GLY A 274 -26.16 -2.40 7.67
N LEU A 275 -27.22 -3.17 7.82
CA LEU A 275 -27.22 -4.50 8.46
C LEU A 275 -27.61 -5.60 7.48
N ASP A 276 -27.80 -5.27 6.20
CA ASP A 276 -28.00 -6.28 5.18
C ASP A 276 -26.69 -7.07 4.95
N GLU A 277 -26.85 -8.25 4.34
CA GLU A 277 -25.74 -9.17 4.10
C GLU A 277 -24.64 -8.54 3.22
N VAL A 278 -25.02 -7.63 2.31
CA VAL A 278 -24.08 -6.96 1.40
C VAL A 278 -23.20 -6.00 2.19
N GLN A 279 -23.78 -5.16 3.04
CA GLN A 279 -23.07 -4.21 3.88
C GLN A 279 -22.23 -4.90 4.95
N GLN A 280 -22.75 -5.97 5.55
CA GLN A 280 -21.97 -6.76 6.52
C GLN A 280 -20.72 -7.37 5.85
N LYS A 281 -20.89 -7.96 4.66
CA LYS A 281 -19.77 -8.50 3.87
C LYS A 281 -18.77 -7.41 3.50
N ALA A 282 -19.23 -6.24 3.03
CA ALA A 282 -18.35 -5.12 2.70
C ALA A 282 -17.52 -4.66 3.91
N ARG A 283 -18.11 -4.62 5.11
CA ARG A 283 -17.39 -4.30 6.35
C ARG A 283 -16.39 -5.38 6.76
N GLU A 284 -16.70 -6.65 6.55
CA GLU A 284 -15.78 -7.76 6.81
C GLU A 284 -14.58 -7.73 5.86
N GLU A 285 -14.82 -7.51 4.57
CA GLU A 285 -13.77 -7.33 3.57
C GLU A 285 -12.94 -6.07 3.83
N LEU A 286 -13.54 -4.95 4.26
CA LEU A 286 -12.79 -3.77 4.68
C LEU A 286 -11.83 -4.08 5.84
N LYS A 287 -12.26 -4.87 6.83
CA LYS A 287 -11.38 -5.29 7.92
C LYS A 287 -10.22 -6.15 7.42
N LYS A 288 -10.47 -7.05 6.46
CA LYS A 288 -9.41 -7.86 5.82
C LYS A 288 -8.45 -6.97 5.04
N TYR A 289 -8.97 -6.04 4.26
CA TYR A 289 -8.20 -5.08 3.49
C TYR A 289 -7.31 -4.18 4.37
N LEU A 290 -7.83 -3.63 5.47
CA LEU A 290 -7.02 -2.85 6.41
C LEU A 290 -5.90 -3.67 7.05
N LYS A 291 -6.14 -4.96 7.34
CA LYS A 291 -5.08 -5.88 7.80
C LYS A 291 -4.01 -6.06 6.73
N HIS A 292 -4.40 -6.20 5.47
CA HIS A 292 -3.47 -6.32 4.34
C HIS A 292 -2.64 -5.03 4.14
N CYS A 293 -3.27 -3.85 4.15
CA CYS A 293 -2.55 -2.58 4.07
C CYS A 293 -1.53 -2.45 5.20
N PHE A 294 -1.90 -2.75 6.44
CA PHE A 294 -0.97 -2.72 7.57
C PHE A 294 0.14 -3.78 7.44
N ALA A 295 -0.18 -4.95 6.88
CA ALA A 295 0.79 -6.00 6.62
C ALA A 295 1.85 -5.62 5.60
N ILE A 296 1.46 -4.92 4.54
CA ILE A 296 2.41 -4.35 3.58
C ILE A 296 3.42 -3.44 4.29
N LEU A 297 2.98 -2.62 5.27
CA LEU A 297 3.88 -1.72 5.99
C LEU A 297 4.95 -2.46 6.78
N TYR A 298 4.57 -3.46 7.60
CA TYR A 298 5.55 -4.17 8.41
C TYR A 298 6.41 -5.12 7.59
N VAL A 299 5.91 -5.70 6.49
CA VAL A 299 6.72 -6.48 5.56
C VAL A 299 7.75 -5.58 4.87
N TYR A 300 7.31 -4.44 4.35
CA TYR A 300 8.21 -3.48 3.72
C TYR A 300 9.25 -2.95 4.71
N ASP A 301 8.90 -2.73 5.98
CA ASP A 301 9.87 -2.34 7.02
C ASP A 301 11.00 -3.38 7.18
N VAL A 302 10.69 -4.69 7.12
CA VAL A 302 11.72 -5.74 7.11
C VAL A 302 12.65 -5.54 5.91
N VAL A 303 12.11 -5.34 4.71
CA VAL A 303 12.91 -5.11 3.49
C VAL A 303 13.76 -3.85 3.61
N LEU A 304 13.16 -2.75 4.07
CA LEU A 304 13.80 -1.46 4.21
C LEU A 304 14.99 -1.54 5.17
N ARG A 305 14.81 -2.13 6.36
CA ARG A 305 15.89 -2.29 7.33
C ARG A 305 17.01 -3.19 6.81
N ASN A 306 16.68 -4.23 6.04
CA ASN A 306 17.69 -5.09 5.41
C ASN A 306 18.44 -4.41 4.24
N THR A 307 17.85 -3.39 3.61
CA THR A 307 18.45 -2.70 2.45
C THR A 307 19.24 -1.45 2.82
N VAL A 308 18.79 -0.67 3.80
CA VAL A 308 19.42 0.62 4.15
C VAL A 308 19.83 0.76 5.62
N GLY A 309 19.57 -0.26 6.44
CA GLY A 309 19.84 -0.22 7.89
C GLY A 309 18.77 0.55 8.67
N LEU A 310 18.83 0.42 10.00
CA LEU A 310 17.79 0.93 10.91
C LEU A 310 17.63 2.45 10.85
N GLU A 311 18.73 3.20 10.90
CA GLU A 311 18.70 4.68 10.95
C GLU A 311 18.02 5.28 9.71
N ARG A 312 18.40 4.86 8.51
CA ARG A 312 17.76 5.33 7.27
C ARG A 312 16.34 4.82 7.09
N ALA A 313 16.01 3.65 7.66
CA ALA A 313 14.63 3.18 7.69
C ALA A 313 13.75 4.10 8.55
N ASP A 314 14.28 4.54 9.69
CA ASP A 314 13.60 5.45 10.62
C ASP A 314 13.35 6.82 9.99
N GLU A 315 14.36 7.39 9.32
CA GLU A 315 14.22 8.64 8.58
C GLU A 315 13.13 8.55 7.51
N HIS A 316 13.11 7.44 6.75
CA HIS A 316 12.09 7.21 5.72
C HIS A 316 10.69 7.13 6.33
N TRP A 317 10.49 6.34 7.39
CA TRP A 317 9.17 6.24 8.02
C TRP A 317 8.71 7.54 8.67
N GLN A 318 9.61 8.29 9.31
CA GLN A 318 9.28 9.61 9.87
C GLN A 318 8.85 10.58 8.76
N TYR A 319 9.54 10.56 7.62
CA TYR A 319 9.16 11.32 6.45
C TYR A 319 7.78 10.91 5.94
N GLU A 320 7.56 9.63 5.63
CA GLU A 320 6.28 9.11 5.11
C GLU A 320 5.11 9.42 6.03
N LEU A 321 5.25 9.15 7.34
CA LEU A 321 4.18 9.40 8.32
C LEU A 321 3.86 10.88 8.46
N THR A 322 4.86 11.75 8.44
CA THR A 322 4.65 13.21 8.47
C THR A 322 4.00 13.69 7.19
N TRP A 323 4.44 13.14 6.04
CA TRP A 323 3.94 13.48 4.73
C TRP A 323 2.44 13.20 4.59
N VAL A 324 1.94 12.06 5.09
CA VAL A 324 0.50 11.75 5.03
C VAL A 324 -0.36 12.85 5.65
N PHE A 325 0.04 13.42 6.79
CA PHE A 325 -0.69 14.51 7.43
C PHE A 325 -0.45 15.89 6.80
N GLY A 326 0.55 16.04 5.93
CA GLY A 326 0.75 17.26 5.15
C GLY A 326 -0.28 17.44 4.03
N TRP A 327 -0.96 16.37 3.63
CA TRP A 327 -2.02 16.37 2.60
C TRP A 327 -3.44 16.40 3.16
N LEU A 328 -3.58 16.40 4.50
CA LEU A 328 -4.83 16.43 5.27
C LEU A 328 -5.04 17.80 5.94
#